data_AF-A0A0V8E0D7-F1
#
_entry.id   AF-A0A0V8E0D7-F1
#
_cell.length_a   1.000
_cell.length_b   1.000
_cell.length_c   1.000
_cell.angle_alpha   90.00
_cell.angle_beta   90.00
_cell.angle_gamma   90.00
#
_symmetry.space_group_name_H-M   'P 1'
#
loop_
_entity.id
_entity.type
_entity.pdbx_description
1 polymer ?
#
loop_
_entity_poly.entity_id
_entity_poly.type
_entity_poly.pdbx_seq_one_letter_code
_entity_poly.pdbx_strand_id
1 'polypeptide(L)'
;MILKIKNLKIPDIAPLNFEISENGLYGLIGRNGIGKSTLFGILSGEIGFSQGEIENGRVAYLPDVESFEESLKMHDYFKILKNSEQDRARELSLTFGADKFAKKRIGQFSLGMKELFATILSFSIDCDILIIDELFSGLDVSKKALVYEEVKKIAQKKIVLLTSHNLKEIEHFCDQAYLLSEKGLTLVTNFDEAAKEIGYMDVFF
;
A
#
# COMPACT_ATOMS: atom_id res chain seq x y z
N MET A 1 9.07 15.91 -3.23
CA MET A 1 9.78 14.70 -3.70
C MET A 1 8.99 14.17 -4.87
N ILE A 2 9.66 13.52 -5.82
CA ILE A 2 9.03 13.06 -7.05
C ILE A 2 9.07 11.53 -7.14
N LEU A 3 7.98 10.94 -7.62
CA LEU A 3 7.95 9.60 -8.18
C LEU A 3 7.73 9.75 -9.68
N LYS A 4 8.77 9.49 -10.47
CA LYS A 4 8.74 9.62 -11.93
C LYS A 4 9.15 8.32 -12.59
N ILE A 5 8.32 7.85 -13.50
CA ILE A 5 8.59 6.69 -14.34
C ILE A 5 8.60 7.14 -15.79
N LYS A 6 9.63 6.75 -16.55
CA LYS A 6 9.72 6.94 -18.00
C LYS A 6 9.96 5.63 -18.70
N ASN A 7 9.12 5.29 -19.68
CA ASN A 7 9.25 4.13 -20.54
C ASN A 7 9.52 2.80 -19.80
N LEU A 8 8.98 2.63 -18.58
CA LEU A 8 9.15 1.39 -17.84
C LEU A 8 8.35 0.28 -18.52
N LYS A 9 9.03 -0.81 -18.86
CA LYS A 9 8.41 -1.96 -19.50
C LYS A 9 8.05 -3.04 -18.47
N ILE A 10 6.78 -3.37 -18.41
CA ILE A 10 6.23 -4.53 -17.72
C ILE A 10 5.65 -5.47 -18.80
N PRO A 11 5.77 -6.81 -18.66
CA PRO A 11 5.19 -7.75 -19.63
C PRO A 11 3.70 -7.46 -19.90
N ASP A 12 3.30 -7.56 -21.16
CA ASP A 12 1.90 -7.43 -21.62
C ASP A 12 1.21 -6.08 -21.33
N ILE A 13 1.97 -5.05 -20.93
CA ILE A 13 1.49 -3.68 -20.70
C ILE A 13 2.27 -2.70 -21.57
N ALA A 14 1.59 -1.69 -22.12
CA ALA A 14 2.27 -0.59 -22.81
C ALA A 14 3.26 0.14 -21.87
N PRO A 15 4.36 0.72 -22.38
CA PRO A 15 5.36 1.36 -21.53
C PRO A 15 4.77 2.41 -20.59
N LEU A 16 5.06 2.27 -19.30
CA LEU A 16 4.54 3.15 -18.27
C LEU A 16 5.30 4.47 -18.27
N ASN A 17 4.54 5.56 -18.26
CA ASN A 17 5.03 6.92 -18.15
C ASN A 17 4.13 7.67 -17.18
N PHE A 18 4.66 8.03 -16.01
CA PHE A 18 3.88 8.79 -15.04
C PHE A 18 4.77 9.61 -14.11
N GLU A 19 4.18 10.64 -13.51
CA GLU A 19 4.85 11.52 -12.56
C GLU A 19 3.88 11.92 -11.45
N ILE A 20 4.33 11.76 -10.20
CA ILE A 20 3.69 12.29 -9.00
C ILE A 20 4.74 13.17 -8.32
N SER A 21 4.46 14.47 -8.19
CA SER A 21 5.40 15.46 -7.64
C SER A 21 4.96 16.04 -6.29
N GLU A 22 3.73 15.73 -5.87
CA GLU A 22 3.13 16.22 -4.62
C GLU A 22 2.95 15.07 -3.62
N ASN A 23 2.96 15.43 -2.33
CA ASN A 23 2.56 14.49 -1.28
C ASN A 23 1.04 14.31 -1.36
N GLY A 24 0.56 13.10 -1.12
CA GLY A 24 -0.85 12.79 -1.24
C GLY A 24 -1.13 11.30 -1.16
N LEU A 25 -2.40 10.95 -1.14
CA LEU A 25 -2.90 9.59 -1.19
C LEU A 25 -3.39 9.30 -2.60
N TYR A 26 -2.70 8.40 -3.29
CA TYR A 26 -2.95 8.04 -4.67
C TYR A 26 -3.46 6.60 -4.78
N GLY A 27 -4.62 6.42 -5.38
CA GLY A 27 -5.17 5.11 -5.69
C GLY A 27 -4.46 4.47 -6.88
N LEU A 28 -4.17 3.17 -6.80
CA LEU A 28 -3.83 2.36 -7.96
C LEU A 28 -4.91 1.29 -8.14
N ILE A 29 -5.67 1.39 -9.23
CA ILE A 29 -6.71 0.43 -9.59
C ILE A 29 -6.33 -0.32 -10.86
N GLY A 30 -6.87 -1.51 -11.03
CA GLY A 30 -6.56 -2.37 -12.17
C GLY A 30 -7.02 -3.79 -11.91
N ARG A 31 -7.19 -4.58 -12.98
CA ARG A 31 -7.63 -5.99 -12.88
C ARG A 31 -6.66 -6.83 -12.04
N ASN A 32 -7.16 -7.92 -11.49
CA ASN A 32 -6.26 -8.91 -10.87
C ASN A 32 -5.36 -9.52 -11.94
N GLY A 33 -4.07 -9.67 -11.60
CA GLY A 33 -3.06 -10.17 -12.53
C GLY A 33 -2.53 -9.15 -13.55
N ILE A 34 -3.01 -7.90 -13.57
CA ILE A 34 -2.52 -6.90 -14.53
C ILE A 34 -1.09 -6.42 -14.25
N GLY A 35 -0.50 -6.74 -13.08
CA GLY A 35 0.88 -6.36 -12.74
C GLY A 35 1.03 -5.25 -11.70
N LYS A 36 -0.01 -4.96 -10.89
CA LYS A 36 0.08 -3.98 -9.76
C LYS A 36 1.20 -4.32 -8.79
N SER A 37 1.21 -5.53 -8.23
CA SER A 37 2.26 -5.98 -7.30
C SER A 37 3.62 -6.10 -7.99
N THR A 38 3.68 -6.36 -9.30
CA THR A 38 4.93 -6.29 -10.09
C THR A 38 5.47 -4.87 -10.14
N LEU A 39 4.61 -3.87 -10.41
CA LEU A 39 4.99 -2.47 -10.37
C LEU A 39 5.49 -2.06 -8.98
N PHE A 40 4.84 -2.51 -7.91
CA PHE A 40 5.27 -2.23 -6.54
C PHE A 40 6.58 -2.91 -6.16
N GLY A 41 6.79 -4.17 -6.58
CA GLY A 41 8.06 -4.86 -6.44
C GLY A 41 9.19 -4.13 -7.18
N ILE A 42 8.91 -3.58 -8.37
CA ILE A 42 9.87 -2.77 -9.12
C ILE A 42 10.18 -1.45 -8.38
N LEU A 43 9.14 -0.74 -7.93
CA LEU A 43 9.28 0.54 -7.23
C LEU A 43 10.05 0.42 -5.91
N SER A 44 9.85 -0.70 -5.21
CA SER A 44 10.55 -1.00 -3.95
C SER A 44 11.95 -1.58 -4.15
N GLY A 45 12.32 -1.97 -5.36
CA GLY A 45 13.60 -2.60 -5.68
C GLY A 45 13.66 -4.11 -5.40
N GLU A 46 12.54 -4.74 -5.04
CA GLU A 46 12.42 -6.19 -4.89
C GLU A 46 12.52 -6.91 -6.25
N ILE A 47 11.97 -6.30 -7.31
CA ILE A 47 11.94 -6.85 -8.66
C ILE A 47 12.78 -5.96 -9.57
N GLY A 48 13.76 -6.55 -10.28
CA GLY A 48 14.54 -5.83 -11.30
C GLY A 48 13.73 -5.56 -12.57
N PHE A 49 14.11 -4.51 -13.31
CA PHE A 49 13.53 -4.17 -14.60
C PHE A 49 14.62 -3.96 -15.65
N SER A 50 14.30 -4.22 -16.92
CA SER A 50 15.30 -4.21 -18.02
C SER A 50 15.21 -2.99 -18.93
N GLN A 51 14.14 -2.20 -18.86
CA GLN A 51 13.90 -1.03 -19.73
C GLN A 51 13.12 0.05 -18.98
N GLY A 52 13.48 1.31 -19.25
CA GLY A 52 12.89 2.50 -18.64
C GLY A 52 13.79 3.13 -17.58
N GLU A 53 13.27 4.18 -16.96
CA GLU A 53 13.91 4.93 -15.88
C GLU A 53 12.91 5.16 -14.76
N ILE A 54 13.36 5.02 -13.52
CA ILE A 54 12.60 5.32 -12.30
C ILE A 54 13.41 6.31 -11.47
N GLU A 55 12.81 7.43 -11.13
CA GLU A 55 13.33 8.41 -10.19
C GLU A 55 12.37 8.47 -9.00
N ASN A 56 12.82 7.98 -7.85
CA ASN A 56 12.04 7.94 -6.62
C ASN A 56 12.94 8.06 -5.38
N GLY A 57 12.31 8.20 -4.21
CA GLY A 57 13.00 8.13 -2.90
C GLY A 57 12.95 6.73 -2.29
N ARG A 58 13.24 6.63 -0.99
CA ARG A 58 13.10 5.41 -0.19
C ARG A 58 11.65 4.90 -0.19
N VAL A 59 11.41 3.71 -0.74
CA VAL A 59 10.08 3.10 -0.76
C VAL A 59 9.93 2.11 0.39
N ALA A 60 8.82 2.21 1.12
CA ALA A 60 8.39 1.16 2.04
C ALA A 60 7.23 0.38 1.42
N TYR A 61 7.40 -0.93 1.31
CA TYR A 61 6.42 -1.86 0.76
C TYR A 61 6.52 -3.18 1.51
N LEU A 62 5.38 -3.71 1.96
CA LEU A 62 5.27 -5.06 2.50
C LEU A 62 4.35 -5.87 1.58
N PRO A 63 4.89 -6.79 0.77
CA PRO A 63 4.11 -7.48 -0.26
C PRO A 63 3.13 -8.51 0.30
N ASP A 64 3.49 -9.16 1.42
CA ASP A 64 2.70 -10.27 1.96
C ASP A 64 2.80 -10.35 3.50
N VAL A 65 1.65 -10.40 4.15
CA VAL A 65 1.51 -10.55 5.61
C VAL A 65 1.80 -11.98 6.08
N GLU A 66 1.85 -12.96 5.17
CA GLU A 66 2.22 -14.33 5.48
C GLU A 66 3.74 -14.54 5.58
N SER A 67 4.54 -13.57 5.16
CA SER A 67 6.01 -13.62 5.25
C SER A 67 6.59 -13.51 6.67
N PHE A 68 5.75 -13.28 7.69
CA PHE A 68 6.22 -13.15 9.06
C PHE A 68 6.59 -14.48 9.72
N GLU A 69 7.68 -14.47 10.48
CA GLU A 69 8.17 -15.57 11.28
C GLU A 69 7.21 -15.88 12.43
N GLU A 70 6.51 -17.02 12.31
CA GLU A 70 5.42 -17.40 13.23
C GLU A 70 5.88 -17.53 14.69
N SER A 71 7.15 -17.86 14.91
CA SER A 71 7.71 -18.02 16.24
C SER A 71 7.98 -16.68 16.95
N LEU A 72 8.08 -15.57 16.21
CA LEU A 72 8.40 -14.26 16.77
C LEU A 72 7.18 -13.53 17.33
N LYS A 73 7.42 -12.48 18.11
CA LYS A 73 6.41 -11.52 18.56
C LYS A 73 6.58 -10.19 17.84
N MET A 74 5.57 -9.33 17.85
CA MET A 74 5.66 -7.98 17.23
C MET A 74 6.90 -7.20 17.69
N HIS A 75 7.22 -7.28 18.97
CA HIS A 75 8.35 -6.53 19.52
C HIS A 75 9.71 -7.02 18.99
N ASP A 76 9.80 -8.25 18.48
CA ASP A 76 11.05 -8.77 17.91
C ASP A 76 11.31 -8.08 16.57
N TYR A 77 10.27 -7.83 15.77
CA TYR A 77 10.34 -7.01 14.57
C TYR A 77 10.63 -5.54 14.88
N PHE A 78 10.11 -4.99 15.98
CA PHE A 78 10.43 -3.62 16.32
C PHE A 78 11.93 -3.44 16.62
N LYS A 79 12.61 -4.45 17.19
CA LYS A 79 14.05 -4.34 17.52
C LYS A 79 14.96 -4.15 16.31
N ILE A 80 14.53 -4.52 15.10
CA ILE A 80 15.31 -4.32 13.87
C ILE A 80 15.10 -2.93 13.24
N LEU A 81 14.14 -2.15 13.73
CA LEU A 81 13.86 -0.80 13.25
C LEU A 81 14.80 0.23 13.89
N LYS A 82 14.94 1.40 13.25
CA LYS A 82 15.62 2.55 13.86
C LYS A 82 14.84 3.04 15.08
N ASN A 83 15.50 3.68 16.04
CA ASN A 83 14.86 4.14 17.28
C ASN A 83 13.59 4.97 17.04
N SER A 84 13.61 5.91 16.10
CA SER A 84 12.44 6.73 15.75
C SER A 84 11.27 5.91 15.20
N GLU A 85 11.57 4.89 14.39
CA GLU A 85 10.58 3.98 13.81
C GLU A 85 10.01 3.04 14.90
N GLN A 86 10.85 2.61 15.86
CA GLN A 86 10.39 1.85 17.02
C GLN A 86 9.38 2.62 17.86
N ASP A 87 9.69 3.88 18.17
CA ASP A 87 8.81 4.73 18.97
C ASP A 87 7.49 4.96 18.24
N ARG A 88 7.56 5.16 16.92
CA ARG A 88 6.38 5.27 16.08
C ARG A 88 5.55 3.99 16.05
N ALA A 89 6.18 2.82 15.92
CA ALA A 89 5.49 1.54 15.94
C ALA A 89 4.79 1.27 17.28
N ARG A 90 5.40 1.66 18.41
CA ARG A 90 4.78 1.58 19.74
C ARG A 90 3.57 2.51 19.87
N GLU A 91 3.68 3.74 19.38
CA GLU A 91 2.56 4.70 19.34
C GLU A 91 1.38 4.13 18.54
N LEU A 92 1.64 3.70 17.30
CA LEU A 92 0.62 3.09 16.44
C LEU A 92 0.01 1.82 17.03
N SER A 93 0.81 1.01 17.74
CA SER A 93 0.32 -0.17 18.45
C SER A 93 -0.72 0.18 19.51
N LEU A 94 -0.56 1.29 20.21
CA LEU A 94 -1.54 1.80 21.18
C LEU A 94 -2.77 2.36 20.46
N THR A 95 -2.56 3.20 19.44
CA THR A 95 -3.64 3.84 18.66
C THR A 95 -4.59 2.81 18.06
N PHE A 96 -4.07 1.71 17.51
CA PHE A 96 -4.86 0.66 16.88
C PHE A 96 -5.25 -0.48 17.82
N GLY A 97 -4.82 -0.45 19.09
CA GLY A 97 -5.14 -1.46 20.09
C GLY A 97 -4.44 -2.81 19.87
N ALA A 98 -3.27 -2.81 19.23
CA ALA A 98 -2.45 -4.00 19.00
C ALA A 98 -1.67 -4.46 20.24
N ASP A 99 -1.52 -3.58 21.24
CA ASP A 99 -0.98 -3.89 22.56
C ASP A 99 -1.70 -5.07 23.23
N LYS A 100 -3.01 -5.23 22.98
CA LYS A 100 -3.85 -6.33 23.47
C LYS A 100 -3.33 -7.71 23.10
N PHE A 101 -2.52 -7.82 22.05
CA PHE A 101 -1.94 -9.08 21.59
C PHE A 101 -0.41 -9.09 21.50
N ALA A 102 0.27 -8.06 22.01
CA ALA A 102 1.73 -7.94 21.96
C ALA A 102 2.50 -9.11 22.63
N LYS A 103 1.85 -9.86 23.52
CA LYS A 103 2.45 -11.04 24.19
C LYS A 103 2.35 -12.33 23.35
N LYS A 104 1.43 -12.40 22.39
CA LYS A 104 1.22 -13.56 21.52
C LYS A 104 2.35 -13.65 20.48
N ARG A 105 2.64 -14.87 20.03
CA ARG A 105 3.49 -15.08 18.85
C ARG A 105 2.68 -14.86 17.58
N ILE A 106 3.34 -14.50 16.49
CA ILE A 106 2.68 -14.16 15.21
C ILE A 106 1.92 -15.37 14.64
N GLY A 107 2.38 -16.60 14.85
CA GLY A 107 1.64 -17.81 14.46
C GLY A 107 0.28 -17.98 15.18
N GLN A 108 0.02 -17.20 16.23
CA GLN A 108 -1.27 -17.19 16.95
C GLN A 108 -2.17 -16.03 16.53
N PHE A 109 -1.76 -15.22 15.56
CA PHE A 109 -2.53 -14.09 15.06
C PHE A 109 -3.59 -14.59 14.09
N SER A 110 -4.80 -14.03 14.18
CA SER A 110 -5.73 -14.12 13.04
C SER A 110 -5.19 -13.31 11.86
N LEU A 111 -5.75 -13.51 10.66
CA LEU A 111 -5.38 -12.73 9.48
C LEU A 111 -5.47 -11.21 9.75
N GLY A 112 -6.58 -10.73 10.29
CA GLY A 112 -6.74 -9.31 10.64
C GLY A 112 -5.74 -8.81 11.71
N MET A 113 -5.22 -9.67 12.58
CA MET A 113 -4.14 -9.29 13.49
C MET A 113 -2.79 -9.20 12.78
N LYS A 114 -2.53 -10.08 11.79
CA LYS A 114 -1.35 -10.00 10.92
C LYS A 114 -1.39 -8.74 10.05
N GLU A 115 -2.54 -8.45 9.43
CA GLU A 115 -2.80 -7.20 8.67
C GLU A 115 -2.60 -5.94 9.52
N LEU A 116 -3.13 -5.93 10.76
CA LEU A 116 -2.95 -4.78 11.65
C LEU A 116 -1.49 -4.59 12.04
N PHE A 117 -0.78 -5.69 12.32
CA PHE A 117 0.65 -5.64 12.63
C PHE A 117 1.48 -5.18 11.43
N ALA A 118 1.21 -5.70 10.24
CA ALA A 118 1.79 -5.26 8.99
C ALA A 118 1.57 -3.76 8.75
N THR A 119 0.34 -3.28 8.97
CA THR A 119 -0.01 -1.85 8.88
C THR A 119 0.83 -1.01 9.83
N ILE A 120 0.95 -1.42 11.10
CA ILE A 120 1.79 -0.74 12.10
C ILE A 120 3.26 -0.68 11.64
N LEU A 121 3.79 -1.81 11.16
CA LEU A 121 5.17 -1.90 10.72
C LEU A 121 5.41 -0.97 9.53
N SER A 122 4.61 -1.08 8.47
CA SER A 122 4.73 -0.26 7.26
C SER A 122 4.59 1.24 7.56
N PHE A 123 3.66 1.64 8.43
CA PHE A 123 3.42 3.04 8.77
C PHE A 123 4.49 3.62 9.70
N SER A 124 5.29 2.76 10.35
CA SER A 124 6.40 3.17 11.21
C SER A 124 7.69 3.47 10.45
N ILE A 125 7.84 2.98 9.21
CA ILE A 125 9.06 3.13 8.42
C ILE A 125 9.24 4.57 7.95
N ASP A 126 10.43 5.11 8.18
CA ASP A 126 10.85 6.39 7.64
C ASP A 126 11.18 6.25 6.15
N CYS A 127 10.15 6.47 5.34
CA CYS A 127 10.16 6.36 3.88
C CYS A 127 9.66 7.64 3.21
N ASP A 128 9.94 7.69 1.93
CA ASP A 128 9.64 8.76 1.00
C ASP A 128 8.36 8.44 0.21
N ILE A 129 8.15 7.15 -0.08
CA ILE A 129 6.93 6.62 -0.68
C ILE A 129 6.48 5.41 0.16
N LEU A 130 5.21 5.40 0.56
CA LEU A 130 4.59 4.27 1.24
C LEU A 130 3.63 3.56 0.29
N ILE A 131 3.83 2.27 0.07
CA ILE A 131 2.91 1.43 -0.71
C ILE A 131 2.07 0.59 0.24
N ILE A 132 0.77 0.66 0.06
CA ILE A 132 -0.23 -0.10 0.82
C ILE A 132 -0.97 -0.97 -0.19
N ASP A 133 -0.55 -2.24 -0.29
CA ASP A 133 -1.20 -3.22 -1.17
C ASP A 133 -2.21 -4.04 -0.37
N GLU A 134 -3.48 -3.58 -0.34
CA GLU A 134 -4.63 -4.25 0.32
C GLU A 134 -4.43 -4.63 1.81
N LEU A 135 -3.41 -4.07 2.46
CA LEU A 135 -2.82 -4.44 3.76
C LEU A 135 -3.78 -4.47 4.98
N PHE A 136 -4.95 -3.85 4.86
CA PHE A 136 -5.93 -3.72 5.94
C PHE A 136 -7.38 -3.96 5.47
N SER A 137 -7.55 -4.60 4.32
CA SER A 137 -8.86 -4.88 3.75
C SER A 137 -9.71 -5.83 4.63
N GLY A 138 -9.09 -6.72 5.40
CA GLY A 138 -9.73 -7.64 6.34
C GLY A 138 -10.02 -7.07 7.74
N LEU A 139 -9.66 -5.81 8.02
CA LEU A 139 -9.98 -5.16 9.29
C LEU A 139 -11.47 -4.82 9.42
N ASP A 140 -11.99 -4.81 10.66
CA ASP A 140 -13.33 -4.33 10.94
C ASP A 140 -13.47 -2.82 10.69
N VAL A 141 -14.71 -2.36 10.49
CA VAL A 141 -15.04 -0.97 10.10
C VAL A 141 -14.44 0.06 11.06
N SER A 142 -14.45 -0.22 12.37
CA SER A 142 -13.95 0.74 13.37
C SER A 142 -12.43 0.88 13.26
N LYS A 143 -11.70 -0.24 13.06
CA LYS A 143 -10.26 -0.21 12.84
C LYS A 143 -9.88 0.41 11.49
N LYS A 144 -10.61 0.10 10.42
CA LYS A 144 -10.37 0.71 9.11
C LYS A 144 -10.47 2.23 9.16
N ALA A 145 -11.46 2.78 9.86
CA ALA A 145 -11.59 4.23 10.03
C ALA A 145 -10.35 4.85 10.67
N LEU A 146 -9.84 4.26 11.77
CA LEU A 146 -8.61 4.72 12.43
C LEU A 146 -7.38 4.62 11.52
N VAL A 147 -7.27 3.55 10.74
CA VAL A 147 -6.17 3.37 9.79
C VAL A 147 -6.22 4.44 8.70
N TYR A 148 -7.39 4.69 8.11
CA TYR A 148 -7.55 5.73 7.08
C TYR A 148 -7.28 7.14 7.62
N GLU A 149 -7.68 7.45 8.86
CA GLU A 149 -7.29 8.71 9.52
C GLU A 149 -5.77 8.86 9.60
N GLU A 150 -5.06 7.77 9.89
CA GLU A 150 -3.61 7.78 9.97
C GLU A 150 -2.95 7.88 8.59
N VAL A 151 -3.48 7.18 7.59
CA VAL A 151 -3.06 7.30 6.19
C VAL A 151 -3.14 8.75 5.72
N LYS A 152 -4.24 9.46 6.03
CA LYS A 152 -4.39 10.88 5.68
C LYS A 152 -3.30 11.76 6.30
N LYS A 153 -2.91 11.52 7.56
CA LYS A 153 -1.81 12.25 8.21
C LYS A 153 -0.46 11.94 7.57
N ILE A 154 -0.24 10.68 7.18
CA ILE A 154 0.99 10.25 6.49
C ILE A 154 1.06 10.91 5.11
N ALA A 155 -0.03 10.90 4.34
CA ALA A 155 -0.14 11.47 3.01
C ALA A 155 0.14 12.97 2.94
N GLN A 156 -0.04 13.72 4.03
CA GLN A 156 0.36 15.14 4.09
C GLN A 156 1.88 15.34 3.96
N LYS A 157 2.68 14.31 4.26
CA LYS A 157 4.14 14.42 4.39
C LYS A 157 4.90 13.64 3.34
N LYS A 158 4.25 12.71 2.63
CA LYS A 158 4.88 11.82 1.65
C LYS A 158 3.87 11.32 0.61
N ILE A 159 4.36 10.65 -0.42
CA ILE A 159 3.50 9.96 -1.39
C ILE A 159 3.03 8.63 -0.78
N VAL A 160 1.73 8.37 -0.81
CA VAL A 160 1.14 7.09 -0.43
C VAL A 160 0.44 6.49 -1.64
N LEU A 161 0.84 5.29 -2.05
CA LEU A 161 0.15 4.51 -3.07
C LEU A 161 -0.75 3.48 -2.37
N LEU A 162 -2.03 3.47 -2.69
CA LEU A 162 -3.02 2.57 -2.08
C LEU A 162 -3.71 1.74 -3.15
N THR A 163 -3.76 0.43 -2.97
CA THR A 163 -4.70 -0.44 -3.67
C THR A 163 -5.82 -0.86 -2.72
N SER A 164 -7.01 -1.07 -3.27
CA SER A 164 -8.14 -1.66 -2.55
C SER A 164 -8.98 -2.46 -3.53
N HIS A 165 -9.52 -3.58 -3.05
CA HIS A 165 -10.57 -4.31 -3.74
C HIS A 165 -11.88 -3.54 -3.81
N ASN A 166 -12.04 -2.44 -3.06
CA ASN A 166 -13.25 -1.63 -3.06
C ASN A 166 -12.99 -0.29 -3.77
N LEU A 167 -13.52 -0.14 -4.99
CA LEU A 167 -13.37 1.10 -5.76
C LEU A 167 -13.94 2.33 -5.04
N LYS A 168 -15.00 2.16 -4.23
CA LYS A 168 -15.58 3.26 -3.45
C LYS A 168 -14.65 3.75 -2.35
N GLU A 169 -13.78 2.87 -1.81
CA GLU A 169 -12.74 3.32 -0.87
C GLU A 169 -11.72 4.20 -1.58
N ILE A 170 -11.28 3.80 -2.78
CA ILE A 170 -10.33 4.58 -3.58
C ILE A 170 -10.93 5.93 -3.97
N GLU A 171 -12.16 5.94 -4.47
CA GLU A 171 -12.89 7.16 -4.83
C GLU A 171 -13.10 8.09 -3.62
N HIS A 172 -13.38 7.52 -2.45
CA HIS A 172 -13.69 8.31 -1.26
C HIS A 172 -12.46 8.87 -0.54
N PHE A 173 -11.35 8.12 -0.51
CA PHE A 173 -10.19 8.46 0.32
C PHE A 173 -9.03 9.08 -0.47
N CYS A 174 -8.80 8.68 -1.72
CA CYS A 174 -7.63 9.12 -2.48
C CYS A 174 -7.84 10.50 -3.10
N ASP A 175 -6.78 11.29 -3.15
CA ASP A 175 -6.77 12.61 -3.81
C ASP A 175 -6.87 12.45 -5.34
N GLN A 176 -6.21 11.41 -5.86
CA GLN A 176 -6.25 11.00 -7.26
C GLN A 176 -6.16 9.47 -7.35
N ALA A 177 -6.61 8.90 -8.46
CA ALA A 177 -6.42 7.47 -8.75
C ALA A 177 -5.87 7.27 -10.15
N TYR A 178 -5.09 6.19 -10.31
CA TYR A 178 -4.55 5.75 -11.58
C TYR A 178 -5.04 4.36 -11.92
N LEU A 179 -5.40 4.14 -13.18
CA LEU A 179 -5.78 2.86 -13.73
C LEU A 179 -4.59 2.22 -14.45
N LEU A 180 -4.19 1.03 -13.98
CA LEU A 180 -3.26 0.16 -14.67
C LEU A 180 -4.05 -0.82 -15.56
N SER A 181 -3.84 -0.72 -16.87
CA SER A 181 -4.38 -1.64 -17.88
C SER A 181 -3.35 -1.95 -18.96
N GLU A 182 -3.71 -2.72 -19.98
CA GLU A 182 -2.84 -3.07 -21.10
C GLU A 182 -2.35 -1.81 -21.85
N LYS A 183 -3.10 -0.70 -21.75
CA LYS A 183 -2.75 0.60 -22.34
C LYS A 183 -1.69 1.37 -21.53
N GLY A 184 -1.28 0.86 -20.37
CA GLY A 184 -0.33 1.49 -19.47
C GLY A 184 -1.00 2.00 -18.20
N LEU A 185 -0.44 3.07 -17.62
CA LEU A 185 -0.95 3.71 -16.41
C LEU A 185 -1.57 5.06 -16.78
N THR A 186 -2.86 5.25 -16.50
CA THR A 186 -3.61 6.46 -16.85
C THR A 186 -4.29 7.07 -15.62
N LEU A 187 -4.50 8.39 -15.61
CA LEU A 187 -5.26 9.06 -14.56
C LEU A 187 -6.75 8.70 -14.69
N VAL A 188 -7.39 8.36 -13.57
CA VAL A 188 -8.82 8.09 -13.50
C VAL A 188 -9.57 9.41 -13.45
N THR A 189 -10.31 9.72 -14.52
CA THR A 189 -11.21 10.89 -14.58
C THR A 189 -12.68 10.52 -14.36
N ASN A 190 -13.00 9.23 -14.50
CA ASN A 190 -14.35 8.68 -14.32
C ASN A 190 -14.26 7.27 -13.71
N PHE A 191 -14.72 7.13 -12.46
CA PHE A 191 -14.68 5.85 -11.74
C PHE A 191 -15.63 4.80 -12.33
N ASP A 192 -16.76 5.19 -12.93
CA ASP A 192 -17.70 4.25 -13.56
C ASP A 192 -17.08 3.59 -14.81
N GLU A 193 -16.33 4.37 -15.60
CA GLU A 193 -15.60 3.85 -16.77
C GLU A 193 -14.46 2.94 -16.34
N ALA A 194 -13.70 3.34 -15.33
CA ALA A 194 -12.63 2.52 -14.78
C ALA A 194 -13.16 1.21 -14.18
N ALA A 195 -14.30 1.25 -13.48
CA ALA A 195 -14.99 0.07 -12.95
C ALA A 195 -15.34 -0.93 -14.07
N LYS A 196 -15.91 -0.43 -15.18
CA LYS A 196 -16.22 -1.26 -16.35
C LYS A 196 -14.95 -1.87 -16.97
N GLU A 197 -13.87 -1.10 -17.11
CA GLU A 197 -12.61 -1.57 -17.69
C GLU A 197 -11.98 -2.68 -16.83
N ILE A 198 -12.04 -2.56 -15.50
CA ILE A 198 -11.50 -3.59 -14.61
C ILE A 198 -12.44 -4.79 -14.39
N GLY A 199 -13.61 -4.81 -15.05
CA GLY A 199 -14.61 -5.86 -14.87
C GLY A 199 -15.24 -5.86 -13.47
N TYR A 200 -15.24 -4.70 -12.79
CA TYR A 200 -15.99 -4.49 -11.57
C TYR A 200 -17.46 -4.34 -11.95
N MET A 201 -18.22 -5.43 -11.86
CA MET A 201 -19.68 -5.33 -11.89
C MET A 201 -20.11 -5.12 -10.45
N ASP A 202 -20.65 -3.95 -10.13
CA ASP A 202 -21.49 -3.80 -8.95
C ASP A 202 -22.54 -4.93 -9.01
N VAL A 203 -22.42 -5.91 -8.13
CA VAL A 203 -23.57 -6.74 -7.76
C VAL A 203 -24.46 -5.80 -6.96
N PHE A 204 -25.28 -5.03 -7.67
CA PHE A 204 -26.31 -4.19 -7.06
C PHE A 204 -27.18 -5.08 -6.17
N PHE A 205 -27.17 -4.79 -4.86
CA PHE A 205 -28.28 -5.08 -3.96
C PHE A 205 -29.05 -3.78 -3.74
#